data_AF-A0A7V5PH03-F1
#
_entry.id   AF-A0A7V5PH03-F1
#
_cell.length_a   1.000
_cell.length_b   1.000
_cell.length_c   1.000
_cell.angle_alpha   90.00
_cell.angle_beta   90.00
_cell.angle_gamma   90.00
#
_symmetry.space_group_name_H-M   'P 1'
#
loop_
_entity.id
_entity.type
_entity.pdbx_description
1 polymer ?
#
loop_
_entity_poly.entity_id
_entity_poly.type
_entity_poly.pdbx_seq_one_letter_code
_entity_poly.pdbx_strand_id
1 'polypeptide(L)'
;SPATLLETLNCIGGEHGVGRLDIVENRYVGMKSRGCYETPGGTIMLRAHRAIESITLDREVAHLKDELMPRYATMIYNGYWWSPERRALQQLIDASQATVNGVVRLKLYKGNVTVVGRKSDSDSLFDENIATFEDDAGSYDQKDAEGFIRLNALRLRLAAMKGRR
;
A
#
# COMPACT_ATOMS: atom_id res chain seq x y z
N SER A 1 12.11 8.79 18.45
CA SER A 1 12.63 7.60 17.71
C SER A 1 11.45 6.78 17.20
N PRO A 2 11.64 5.73 16.38
CA PRO A 2 10.54 4.84 15.97
C PRO A 2 9.76 4.24 17.15
N ALA A 3 10.44 3.93 18.26
CA ALA A 3 9.79 3.44 19.49
C ALA A 3 8.84 4.47 20.11
N THR A 4 9.33 5.71 20.33
CA THR A 4 8.52 6.80 20.88
C THR A 4 7.32 7.13 19.99
N LEU A 5 7.50 7.06 18.66
CA LEU A 5 6.41 7.25 17.71
C LEU A 5 5.33 6.17 17.91
N LEU A 6 5.73 4.89 17.94
CA LEU A 6 4.81 3.78 18.15
C LEU A 6 4.07 3.88 19.49
N GLU A 7 4.77 4.21 20.57
CA GLU A 7 4.17 4.44 21.90
C GLU A 7 3.14 5.57 21.88
N THR A 8 3.48 6.70 21.25
CA THR A 8 2.57 7.84 21.11
C THR A 8 1.32 7.46 20.31
N LEU A 9 1.50 6.74 19.19
CA LEU A 9 0.37 6.27 18.38
C LEU A 9 -0.45 5.18 19.08
N ASN A 10 0.16 4.37 19.95
CA ASN A 10 -0.58 3.43 20.78
C ASN A 10 -1.51 4.14 21.76
N CYS A 11 -1.02 5.20 22.41
CA CYS A 11 -1.82 6.01 23.33
C CYS A 11 -3.00 6.68 22.60
N ILE A 12 -2.71 7.45 21.54
CA ILE A 12 -3.74 8.17 20.76
C ILE A 12 -4.74 7.17 20.13
N GLY A 13 -4.24 6.09 19.51
CA GLY A 13 -5.10 5.09 18.90
C GLY A 13 -5.98 4.36 19.91
N GLY A 14 -5.45 4.07 21.10
CA GLY A 14 -6.16 3.44 22.20
C GLY A 14 -7.36 4.27 22.67
N GLU A 15 -7.19 5.59 22.84
CA GLU A 15 -8.27 6.51 23.22
C GLU A 15 -9.45 6.51 22.24
N HIS A 16 -9.17 6.21 20.97
CA HIS A 16 -10.19 6.11 19.93
C HIS A 16 -10.65 4.67 19.66
N GLY A 17 -10.13 3.66 20.35
CA GLY A 17 -10.48 2.25 20.15
C GLY A 17 -9.98 1.63 18.85
N VAL A 18 -8.90 2.19 18.27
CA VAL A 18 -8.31 1.75 17.00
C VAL A 18 -7.51 0.45 17.16
N GLY A 19 -7.54 -0.40 16.13
CA GLY A 19 -6.64 -1.55 16.03
C GLY A 19 -7.08 -2.78 16.82
N ARG A 20 -8.36 -2.87 17.20
CA ARG A 20 -8.96 -4.07 17.79
C ARG A 20 -9.27 -5.09 16.70
N LEU A 21 -8.77 -6.30 16.85
CA LEU A 21 -8.94 -7.39 15.90
C LEU A 21 -9.44 -8.63 16.65
N ASP A 22 -10.44 -9.32 16.09
CA ASP A 22 -10.90 -10.65 16.52
C ASP A 22 -10.87 -11.54 15.28
N ILE A 23 -9.90 -12.45 15.23
CA ILE A 23 -9.63 -13.26 14.03
C ILE A 23 -9.52 -14.73 14.37
N VAL A 24 -9.90 -15.57 13.41
CA VAL A 24 -9.53 -16.98 13.36
C VAL A 24 -8.39 -17.13 12.38
N GLU A 25 -7.21 -17.45 12.89
CA GLU A 25 -5.99 -17.60 12.10
C GLU A 25 -5.64 -19.07 11.87
N ASN A 26 -4.87 -19.33 10.80
CA ASN A 26 -4.30 -20.65 10.53
C ASN A 26 -2.89 -20.68 11.11
N ARG A 27 -2.64 -21.54 12.09
CA ARG A 27 -1.29 -21.76 12.63
C ARG A 27 -0.46 -22.55 11.65
N TYR A 28 0.84 -22.30 11.68
CA TYR A 28 1.77 -23.00 10.79
C TYR A 28 1.75 -24.53 10.96
N VAL A 29 1.49 -24.99 12.19
CA VAL A 29 1.31 -26.41 12.53
C VAL A 29 -0.04 -27.01 12.08
N GLY A 30 -0.82 -26.29 11.27
CA GLY A 30 -2.02 -26.80 10.58
C GLY A 30 -3.36 -26.62 11.32
N MET A 31 -3.34 -26.18 12.58
CA MET A 31 -4.56 -25.94 13.37
C MET A 31 -5.10 -24.52 13.23
N LYS A 32 -6.41 -24.34 13.43
CA LYS A 32 -7.01 -23.01 13.57
C LYS A 32 -6.94 -22.53 15.02
N SER A 33 -6.81 -21.23 15.21
CA SER A 33 -6.86 -20.60 16.53
C SER A 33 -7.63 -19.29 16.45
N ARG A 34 -8.43 -18.97 17.47
CA ARG A 34 -9.07 -17.65 17.59
C ARG A 34 -8.23 -16.80 18.52
N GLY A 35 -7.92 -15.58 18.09
CA GLY A 35 -7.16 -14.61 18.86
C GLY A 35 -7.82 -13.24 18.82
N CYS A 36 -7.73 -12.52 19.94
CA CYS A 36 -8.09 -11.11 20.03
C CYS A 36 -6.81 -10.30 20.21
N TYR A 37 -6.63 -9.26 19.40
CA TYR A 37 -5.42 -8.44 19.37
C TYR A 37 -5.76 -6.95 19.43
N GLU A 38 -4.85 -6.17 20.01
CA GLU A 38 -4.91 -4.72 20.03
C GLU A 38 -3.61 -4.17 19.45
N THR A 39 -3.71 -3.50 18.31
CA THR A 39 -2.55 -2.99 17.55
C THR A 39 -2.76 -1.52 17.12
N PRO A 40 -3.09 -0.60 18.05
CA PRO A 40 -3.46 0.78 17.70
C PRO A 40 -2.40 1.48 16.86
N GLY A 41 -1.15 1.55 17.35
CA GLY A 41 -0.07 2.23 16.65
C GLY A 41 0.28 1.57 15.32
N GLY A 42 0.35 0.24 15.27
CA GLY A 42 0.58 -0.51 14.02
C GLY A 42 -0.52 -0.28 12.98
N THR A 43 -1.78 -0.27 13.40
CA THR A 43 -2.93 0.01 12.52
C THR A 43 -2.85 1.41 11.93
N ILE A 44 -2.49 2.41 12.75
CA ILE A 44 -2.33 3.80 12.30
C ILE A 44 -1.14 3.91 11.35
N MET A 45 0.02 3.37 11.73
CA MET A 45 1.26 3.43 10.95
C MET A 45 1.07 2.79 9.57
N LEU A 46 0.45 1.61 9.50
CA LEU A 46 0.19 0.94 8.23
C LEU A 46 -0.69 1.80 7.32
N ARG A 47 -1.75 2.40 7.87
CA ARG A 47 -2.66 3.26 7.10
C ARG A 47 -1.97 4.53 6.60
N ALA A 48 -1.13 5.15 7.43
CA ALA A 48 -0.34 6.32 7.05
C ALA A 48 0.72 5.96 6.00
N HIS A 49 1.44 4.86 6.20
CA HIS A 49 2.51 4.41 5.31
C HIS A 49 1.98 4.11 3.91
N ARG A 50 0.89 3.34 3.79
CA ARG A 50 0.21 3.11 2.50
C ARG A 50 -0.28 4.39 1.83
N ALA A 51 -0.65 5.40 2.62
CA ALA A 51 -1.09 6.67 2.08
C ALA A 51 0.06 7.50 1.52
N ILE A 52 1.24 7.49 2.13
CA ILE A 52 2.38 8.23 1.56
C ILE A 52 2.92 7.51 0.31
N GLU A 53 2.96 6.18 0.33
CA GLU A 53 3.35 5.38 -0.84
C GLU A 53 2.49 5.67 -2.07
N SER A 54 1.20 5.98 -1.89
CA SER A 54 0.30 6.25 -3.01
C SER A 54 0.66 7.48 -3.83
N ILE A 55 1.52 8.36 -3.30
CA ILE A 55 1.99 9.56 -4.03
C ILE A 55 3.48 9.50 -4.35
N THR A 56 4.25 8.58 -3.78
CA THR A 56 5.72 8.53 -3.96
C THR A 56 6.24 7.30 -4.70
N LEU A 57 5.42 6.26 -4.85
CA LEU A 57 5.79 5.06 -5.59
C LEU A 57 5.27 5.10 -7.01
N ASP A 58 6.11 4.68 -7.95
CA ASP A 58 5.67 4.28 -9.27
C ASP A 58 4.58 3.19 -9.19
N ARG A 59 3.66 3.22 -10.16
CA ARG A 59 2.50 2.33 -10.22
C ARG A 59 2.88 0.85 -10.21
N GLU A 60 3.83 0.46 -11.04
CA GLU A 60 4.22 -0.96 -11.18
C GLU A 60 5.07 -1.42 -9.98
N VAL A 61 5.89 -0.54 -9.41
CA VAL A 61 6.59 -0.81 -8.15
C VAL A 61 5.60 -1.02 -7.00
N ALA A 62 4.56 -0.19 -6.90
CA ALA A 62 3.52 -0.35 -5.88
C ALA A 62 2.77 -1.68 -6.02
N HIS A 63 2.39 -2.05 -7.26
CA HIS A 63 1.74 -3.34 -7.53
C HIS A 63 2.64 -4.53 -7.21
N LEU A 64 3.89 -4.52 -7.66
CA LEU A 64 4.85 -5.59 -7.36
C LEU A 64 5.06 -5.75 -5.85
N LYS A 65 5.17 -4.64 -5.12
CA LYS A 65 5.26 -4.66 -3.66
C LYS A 65 4.03 -5.34 -3.06
N ASP A 66 2.81 -4.95 -3.48
CA ASP A 66 1.56 -5.50 -2.95
C ASP A 66 1.40 -7.00 -3.21
N GLU A 67 1.90 -7.51 -4.33
CA GLU A 67 1.93 -8.94 -4.63
C GLU A 67 2.86 -9.72 -3.69
N LEU A 68 4.00 -9.12 -3.32
CA LEU A 68 5.04 -9.78 -2.53
C LEU A 68 4.89 -9.62 -1.02
N MET A 69 4.23 -8.55 -0.56
CA MET A 69 4.06 -8.29 0.88
C MET A 69 3.37 -9.43 1.65
N PRO A 70 2.30 -10.07 1.14
CA PRO A 70 1.69 -11.21 1.83
C PRO A 70 2.64 -12.39 2.02
N ARG A 71 3.52 -12.62 1.04
CA ARG A 71 4.56 -13.66 1.13
C ARG A 71 5.58 -13.31 2.20
N TYR A 72 6.07 -12.07 2.22
CA TYR A 72 6.98 -11.59 3.24
C TYR A 72 6.37 -11.73 4.65
N ALA A 73 5.11 -11.33 4.84
CA ALA A 73 4.40 -11.47 6.12
C ALA A 73 4.22 -12.94 6.56
N THR A 74 3.89 -13.83 5.61
CA THR A 74 3.75 -15.27 5.87
C THR A 74 5.07 -15.88 6.37
N MET A 75 6.20 -15.47 5.81
CA MET A 75 7.51 -15.95 6.24
C MET A 75 7.81 -15.55 7.69
N ILE A 76 7.49 -14.31 8.08
CA ILE A 76 7.65 -13.84 9.46
C ILE A 76 6.74 -14.65 10.40
N TYR A 77 5.47 -14.79 10.05
CA TYR A 77 4.51 -15.55 10.85
C TYR A 77 4.95 -17.01 11.07
N ASN A 78 5.53 -17.64 10.04
CA ASN A 78 6.05 -19.01 10.13
C ASN A 78 7.42 -19.13 10.82
N GLY A 79 7.98 -18.04 11.35
CA GLY A 79 9.27 -18.05 12.06
C GLY A 79 10.51 -18.02 11.17
N TYR A 80 10.36 -17.81 9.86
CA TYR A 80 11.47 -17.72 8.89
C TYR A 80 12.15 -16.35 8.88
N TRP A 81 12.27 -15.70 10.04
CA TRP A 81 12.91 -14.39 10.13
C TRP A 81 14.34 -14.41 9.60
N TRP A 82 15.11 -15.49 9.73
CA TRP A 82 16.50 -15.53 9.29
C TRP A 82 16.72 -16.16 7.91
N SER A 83 15.66 -16.57 7.21
CA SER A 83 15.80 -17.31 5.95
C SER A 83 16.35 -16.43 4.80
N PRO A 84 17.07 -17.03 3.84
CA PRO A 84 17.66 -16.29 2.73
C PRO A 84 16.60 -15.62 1.83
N GLU A 85 15.48 -16.28 1.59
CA GLU A 85 14.41 -15.75 0.75
C GLU A 85 13.66 -14.56 1.38
N ARG A 86 13.61 -14.45 2.73
CA ARG A 86 13.13 -13.24 3.42
C ARG A 86 14.15 -12.11 3.30
N ARG A 87 15.46 -12.40 3.36
CA ARG A 87 16.53 -11.41 3.12
C ARG A 87 16.48 -10.84 1.72
N ALA A 88 16.24 -11.69 0.72
CA ALA A 88 16.07 -11.26 -0.66
C ALA A 88 14.87 -10.31 -0.81
N LEU A 89 13.71 -10.66 -0.24
CA LEU A 89 12.53 -9.79 -0.26
C LEU A 89 12.75 -8.47 0.51
N GLN A 90 13.53 -8.47 1.59
CA GLN A 90 13.86 -7.25 2.32
C GLN A 90 14.59 -6.23 1.43
N GLN A 91 15.51 -6.68 0.58
CA GLN A 91 16.23 -5.76 -0.32
C GLN A 91 15.28 -5.05 -1.29
N LEU A 92 14.27 -5.77 -1.81
CA LEU A 92 13.24 -5.16 -2.63
C LEU A 92 12.44 -4.11 -1.84
N ILE A 93 12.05 -4.44 -0.60
CA ILE A 93 11.33 -3.51 0.27
C ILE A 93 12.20 -2.27 0.50
N ASP A 94 13.44 -2.43 0.94
CA ASP A 94 14.35 -1.31 1.21
C ASP A 94 14.54 -0.41 -0.02
N ALA A 95 14.74 -1.02 -1.19
CA ALA A 95 14.85 -0.30 -2.46
C ALA A 95 13.56 0.48 -2.80
N SER A 96 12.40 -0.14 -2.61
CA SER A 96 11.11 0.52 -2.84
C SER A 96 10.89 1.73 -1.92
N GLN A 97 11.49 1.74 -0.73
CA GLN A 97 11.29 2.82 0.25
C GLN A 97 12.19 4.04 0.03
N ALA A 98 13.09 4.02 -0.95
CA ALA A 98 14.07 5.08 -1.18
C ALA A 98 13.45 6.46 -1.40
N THR A 99 12.27 6.53 -2.04
CA THR A 99 11.53 7.77 -2.32
C THR A 99 10.34 7.99 -1.39
N VAL A 100 10.10 7.09 -0.44
CA VAL A 100 8.90 7.13 0.41
C VAL A 100 9.12 8.08 1.58
N ASN A 101 8.74 9.35 1.38
CA ASN A 101 8.84 10.39 2.38
C ASN A 101 7.66 11.37 2.32
N GLY A 102 7.47 12.13 3.40
CA GLY A 102 6.48 13.20 3.47
C GLY A 102 5.61 13.14 4.72
N VAL A 103 4.46 13.80 4.66
CA VAL A 103 3.55 14.00 5.78
C VAL A 103 2.15 13.48 5.41
N VAL A 104 1.57 12.67 6.29
CA VAL A 104 0.19 12.20 6.17
C VAL A 104 -0.63 12.72 7.34
N ARG A 105 -1.77 13.33 7.02
CA ARG A 105 -2.73 13.82 8.01
C ARG A 105 -3.85 12.80 8.17
N LEU A 106 -4.08 12.35 9.40
CA LEU A 106 -5.06 11.34 9.75
C LEU A 106 -6.12 11.90 10.70
N LYS A 107 -7.34 11.37 10.62
CA LYS A 107 -8.38 11.48 11.65
C LYS A 107 -8.60 10.11 12.28
N LEU A 108 -8.63 10.06 13.60
CA LEU A 108 -8.95 8.87 14.37
C LEU A 108 -10.31 9.07 15.03
N TYR A 109 -11.22 8.13 14.83
CA TYR A 109 -12.56 8.24 15.41
C TYR A 109 -13.23 6.88 15.52
N LYS A 110 -13.66 6.51 16.74
CA LYS A 110 -14.47 5.32 17.04
C LYS A 110 -13.99 4.06 16.28
N GLY A 111 -12.73 3.69 16.48
CA GLY A 111 -12.09 2.52 15.89
C GLY A 111 -11.56 2.71 14.48
N ASN A 112 -11.80 3.86 13.84
CA ASN A 112 -11.42 4.10 12.44
C ASN A 112 -10.20 5.01 12.33
N VAL A 113 -9.44 4.80 11.25
CA VAL A 113 -8.33 5.66 10.80
C VAL A 113 -8.63 6.13 9.38
N THR A 114 -8.90 7.43 9.23
CA THR A 114 -9.23 8.06 7.95
C THR A 114 -8.10 8.98 7.51
N VAL A 115 -7.61 8.81 6.29
CA VAL A 115 -6.62 9.71 5.70
C VAL A 115 -7.33 10.96 5.17
N VAL A 116 -6.88 12.14 5.58
CA VAL A 116 -7.48 13.45 5.22
C VAL A 116 -6.50 14.40 4.55
N GLY A 117 -5.31 13.92 4.21
CA GLY A 117 -4.29 14.67 3.49
C GLY A 117 -2.99 13.90 3.44
N ARG A 118 -2.19 14.18 2.42
CA ARG A 118 -0.86 13.63 2.21
C ARG A 118 -0.08 14.61 1.35
N LYS A 119 1.20 14.78 1.64
CA LYS A 119 2.11 15.60 0.83
C LYS A 119 3.52 15.05 0.93
N SER A 120 4.26 15.09 -0.17
CA SER A 120 5.71 14.93 -0.23
C SER A 120 6.25 16.13 -0.97
N ASP A 121 7.20 16.84 -0.37
CA ASP A 121 7.71 18.09 -0.94
C ASP A 121 8.75 17.82 -2.04
N SER A 122 9.36 16.62 -2.09
CA SER A 122 10.45 16.28 -3.02
C SER A 122 10.16 15.11 -3.96
N ASP A 123 9.33 14.15 -3.55
CA ASP A 123 9.18 12.86 -4.26
C ASP A 123 7.72 12.54 -4.62
N SER A 124 6.84 13.54 -4.62
CA SER A 124 5.47 13.37 -5.10
C SER A 124 5.47 13.15 -6.62
N LEU A 125 4.90 12.03 -7.06
CA LEU A 125 4.58 11.73 -8.46
C LEU A 125 3.19 12.24 -8.87
N PHE A 126 2.42 12.76 -7.91
CA PHE A 126 1.18 13.46 -8.20
C PHE A 126 1.48 14.90 -8.64
N ASP A 127 1.02 15.24 -9.84
CA ASP A 127 1.09 16.58 -10.43
C ASP A 127 -0.34 17.08 -10.73
N GLU A 128 -0.75 18.16 -10.07
CA GLU A 128 -2.08 18.76 -10.23
C GLU A 128 -2.33 19.26 -11.66
N ASN A 129 -1.29 19.71 -12.38
CA ASN A 129 -1.42 20.24 -13.74
C ASN A 129 -1.70 19.14 -14.77
N ILE A 130 -1.19 17.93 -14.53
CA ILE A 130 -1.41 16.76 -15.41
C ILE A 130 -2.74 16.08 -15.08
N ALA A 131 -3.12 16.05 -13.81
CA ALA A 131 -4.32 15.37 -13.33
C ALA A 131 -5.60 16.23 -13.41
N THR A 132 -5.48 17.51 -13.79
CA THR A 132 -6.62 18.43 -13.83
C THR A 132 -7.62 18.05 -14.91
N PHE A 133 -8.90 18.32 -14.64
CA PHE A 133 -9.97 18.28 -15.63
C PHE A 133 -10.23 19.66 -16.26
N GLU A 134 -9.52 20.69 -15.81
CA GLU A 134 -9.55 22.05 -16.35
C GLU A 134 -8.58 22.17 -17.54
N ASP A 135 -8.37 23.38 -18.07
CA ASP A 135 -7.40 23.60 -19.15
C ASP A 135 -5.99 23.20 -18.66
N ASP A 136 -5.51 22.06 -19.15
CA ASP A 136 -4.24 21.44 -18.78
C ASP A 136 -3.04 22.09 -19.50
N ALA A 137 -3.31 23.17 -20.25
CA ALA A 137 -2.37 23.88 -21.11
C ALA A 137 -1.63 22.97 -22.11
N GLY A 138 -2.23 21.83 -22.47
CA GLY A 138 -1.64 20.82 -23.36
C GLY A 138 -0.62 19.90 -22.69
N SER A 139 -0.67 19.74 -21.36
CA SER A 139 0.20 18.81 -20.63
C SER A 139 -0.08 17.34 -20.91
N TYR A 140 -1.29 16.98 -21.36
CA TYR A 140 -1.66 15.63 -21.79
C TYR A 140 -2.36 15.58 -23.16
N ASP A 141 -1.76 14.92 -24.16
CA ASP A 141 -2.42 14.69 -25.45
C ASP A 141 -3.42 13.51 -25.35
N GLN A 142 -4.70 13.84 -25.24
CA GLN A 142 -5.78 12.86 -25.16
C GLN A 142 -5.88 11.95 -26.39
N LYS A 143 -5.32 12.34 -27.55
CA LYS A 143 -5.35 11.48 -28.76
C LYS A 143 -4.49 10.23 -28.60
N ASP A 144 -3.45 10.28 -27.78
CA ASP A 144 -2.58 9.13 -27.52
C ASP A 144 -3.33 7.98 -26.83
N ALA A 145 -4.36 8.31 -26.04
CA ALA A 145 -5.18 7.33 -25.35
C ALA A 145 -5.87 6.34 -26.30
N GLU A 146 -6.31 6.80 -27.47
CA GLU A 146 -6.98 5.94 -28.46
C GLU A 146 -6.03 4.85 -28.97
N GLY A 147 -4.81 5.23 -29.34
CA GLY A 147 -3.77 4.29 -29.78
C GLY A 147 -3.43 3.28 -28.68
N PHE A 148 -3.23 3.77 -27.46
CA PHE A 148 -2.94 2.93 -26.29
C PHE A 148 -4.04 1.90 -26.03
N ILE A 149 -5.31 2.31 -26.01
CA ILE A 149 -6.45 1.40 -25.77
C ILE A 149 -6.51 0.32 -26.85
N ARG A 150 -6.34 0.70 -28.12
CA ARG A 150 -6.36 -0.25 -29.24
C ARG A 150 -5.26 -1.31 -29.13
N LEU A 151 -4.06 -0.91 -28.73
CA LEU A 151 -2.93 -1.82 -28.53
C LEU A 151 -3.12 -2.72 -27.31
N ASN A 152 -3.51 -2.16 -26.17
CA ASN A 152 -3.70 -2.92 -24.94
C ASN A 152 -4.84 -3.95 -25.08
N ALA A 153 -5.90 -3.59 -25.80
CA ALA A 153 -7.03 -4.49 -26.08
C ALA A 153 -6.77 -5.51 -27.20
N LEU A 154 -5.64 -5.44 -27.92
CA LEU A 154 -5.38 -6.25 -29.11
C LEU A 154 -5.54 -7.75 -28.82
N ARG A 155 -4.96 -8.24 -27.72
CA ARG A 155 -5.06 -9.66 -27.33
C ARG A 155 -6.50 -10.10 -27.07
N LEU A 156 -7.34 -9.23 -26.51
CA LEU A 156 -8.74 -9.51 -26.21
C LEU A 156 -9.58 -9.53 -27.49
N ARG A 157 -9.32 -8.58 -28.39
CA ARG A 157 -9.97 -8.52 -29.72
C ARG A 157 -9.66 -9.76 -30.55
N LEU A 158 -8.41 -10.23 -30.54
CA LEU A 158 -8.02 -11.46 -31.24
C LEU A 158 -8.70 -12.71 -30.67
N ALA A 159 -8.83 -12.82 -29.34
CA ALA A 159 -9.54 -13.93 -28.72
C ALA A 159 -11.02 -13.95 -29.12
N ALA A 160 -11.68 -12.78 -29.07
CA ALA A 160 -13.07 -12.62 -29.48
C ALA A 160 -13.29 -12.95 -30.98
N MET A 161 -12.40 -12.51 -31.87
CA MET A 161 -12.44 -12.83 -33.31
C MET A 161 -12.32 -14.33 -33.59
N LYS A 162 -11.61 -15.08 -32.73
CA LYS A 162 -11.49 -16.54 -32.80
C LYS A 162 -12.63 -17.27 -32.09
N GLY A 163 -13.68 -16.57 -31.65
CA GLY A 163 -14.82 -17.16 -30.94
C GLY A 163 -14.53 -17.62 -29.51
N ARG A 164 -13.39 -17.23 -28.93
CA ARG A 164 -13.03 -17.54 -27.54
C ARG A 164 -13.56 -16.39 -26.65
N ARG A 165 -14.79 -16.56 -26.17
CA ARG A 165 -15.42 -15.66 -25.20
C ARG A 165 -14.99 -16.01 -23.79
#